data_AF-A0A0K1PIC5-F1
#
_entry.id   AF-A0A0K1PIC5-F1
#
_cell.length_a   1.000
_cell.length_b   1.000
_cell.length_c   1.000
_cell.angle_alpha   90.00
_cell.angle_beta   90.00
_cell.angle_gamma   90.00
#
_symmetry.space_group_name_H-M   'P 1'
#
loop_
_entity.id
_entity.type
_entity.pdbx_description
1 polymer ?
#
loop_
_entity_poly.entity_id
_entity_poly.type
_entity_poly.pdbx_seq_one_letter_code
_entity_poly.pdbx_strand_id
1 'polypeptide(L)'
;MVRRMANLIRFFMGPEDEAAFLRDLAPLELELYPRIVPPKWQAPKVDEALAGTLEEEAYYLGAPAAGPITVDKVKRGPDKGKLMILEVVSPVIFFERSLYDADEKVLRSGQLWAELHVSGDTQRRVQKAPIFERIFKGVQDAVSRRARKSQPVGYLVLPDASKLYGQGVELREAGRKGEVVRPFR
;
A
#
# COMPACT_ATOMS: atom_id res chain seq x y z
N MET A 1 14.09 20.77 3.17
CA MET A 1 14.51 19.52 3.83
C MET A 1 13.41 18.49 3.57
N VAL A 2 13.60 17.58 2.62
CA VAL A 2 12.58 16.57 2.29
C VAL A 2 12.52 15.60 3.48
N ARG A 3 11.42 15.65 4.23
CA ARG A 3 11.15 14.71 5.32
C ARG A 3 11.06 13.33 4.67
N ARG A 4 12.12 12.50 4.76
CA ARG A 4 12.02 11.08 4.41
C ARG A 4 10.89 10.51 5.28
N MET A 5 9.77 10.15 4.68
CA MET A 5 8.78 9.32 5.35
C MET A 5 9.44 7.96 5.57
N ALA A 6 9.86 7.69 6.80
CA ALA A 6 10.59 6.47 7.17
C ALA A 6 9.78 5.19 6.90
N ASN A 7 8.48 5.31 6.65
CA ASN A 7 7.53 4.21 6.51
C ASN A 7 6.97 4.12 5.09
N LEU A 8 7.71 4.57 4.08
CA LEU A 8 7.31 4.45 2.67
C LEU A 8 8.07 3.28 2.01
N ILE A 9 7.33 2.35 1.42
CA ILE A 9 7.86 1.22 0.66
C ILE A 9 7.34 1.35 -0.76
N ARG A 10 8.23 1.47 -1.73
CA ARG A 10 7.86 1.48 -3.15
C ARG A 10 8.21 0.15 -3.79
N PHE A 11 7.33 -0.35 -4.64
CA PHE A 11 7.53 -1.66 -5.24
C PHE A 11 6.93 -1.74 -6.65
N PHE A 12 7.34 -2.80 -7.36
CA PHE A 12 6.69 -3.29 -8.56
C PHE A 12 6.20 -4.70 -8.27
N MET A 13 4.90 -4.91 -8.41
CA MET A 13 4.22 -6.20 -8.30
C MET A 13 3.52 -6.52 -9.62
N GLY A 14 3.83 -7.65 -10.24
CA GLY A 14 2.96 -8.20 -11.27
C GLY A 14 1.68 -8.81 -10.67
N PRO A 15 0.72 -9.25 -11.50
CA PRO A 15 -0.51 -9.87 -11.01
C PRO A 15 -0.27 -11.08 -10.09
N GLU A 16 0.72 -11.93 -10.41
CA GLU A 16 1.05 -13.09 -9.56
C GLU A 16 1.70 -12.65 -8.23
N ASP A 17 2.45 -11.54 -8.25
CA ASP A 17 3.04 -10.97 -7.04
C ASP A 17 1.99 -10.40 -6.10
N GLU A 18 0.95 -9.73 -6.62
CA GLU A 18 -0.16 -9.17 -5.82
C GLU A 18 -0.92 -10.28 -5.09
N ALA A 19 -1.27 -11.36 -5.79
CA ALA A 19 -1.92 -12.53 -5.17
C ALA A 19 -1.06 -13.15 -4.07
N ALA A 20 0.22 -13.38 -4.35
CA ALA A 20 1.15 -13.93 -3.38
C ALA A 20 1.38 -12.99 -2.19
N PHE A 21 1.43 -11.67 -2.41
CA PHE A 21 1.54 -10.68 -1.36
C PHE A 21 0.32 -10.72 -0.42
N LEU A 22 -0.90 -10.70 -0.97
CA LEU A 22 -2.12 -10.76 -0.15
C LEU A 22 -2.23 -12.07 0.64
N ARG A 23 -1.83 -13.20 0.05
CA ARG A 23 -1.70 -14.48 0.77
C ARG A 23 -0.75 -14.35 1.97
N ASP A 24 0.39 -13.72 1.76
CA ASP A 24 1.42 -13.54 2.79
C ASP A 24 0.96 -12.64 3.94
N LEU A 25 -0.04 -11.79 3.70
CA LEU A 25 -0.65 -10.91 4.69
C LEU A 25 -1.77 -11.58 5.50
N ALA A 26 -2.34 -12.70 5.05
CA ALA A 26 -3.46 -13.35 5.72
C ALA A 26 -3.21 -13.64 7.22
N PRO A 27 -2.00 -14.08 7.66
CA PRO A 27 -1.72 -14.30 9.08
C PRO A 27 -1.74 -13.03 9.95
N LEU A 28 -1.72 -11.83 9.34
CA LEU A 28 -1.79 -10.55 10.05
C LEU A 28 -3.23 -10.10 10.34
N GLU A 29 -4.23 -10.84 9.84
CA GLU A 29 -5.67 -10.59 10.04
C GLU A 29 -6.14 -9.16 9.69
N LEU A 30 -5.46 -8.55 8.71
CA LEU A 30 -5.76 -7.21 8.21
C LEU A 30 -7.12 -7.17 7.53
N GLU A 31 -7.72 -5.99 7.51
CA GLU A 31 -9.01 -5.72 6.87
C GLU A 31 -8.83 -4.76 5.70
N LEU A 32 -9.49 -5.02 4.57
CA LEU A 32 -9.40 -4.17 3.39
C LEU A 32 -10.49 -3.10 3.39
N TYR A 33 -10.08 -1.85 3.17
CA TYR A 33 -10.98 -0.72 3.02
C TYR A 33 -10.69 0.05 1.72
N PRO A 34 -11.72 0.42 0.94
CA PRO A 34 -11.55 1.36 -0.16
C PRO A 34 -11.21 2.76 0.37
N ARG A 35 -10.76 3.65 -0.52
CA ARG A 35 -10.47 5.04 -0.11
C ARG A 35 -11.72 5.77 0.34
N ILE A 36 -12.80 5.55 -0.39
CA ILE A 36 -14.14 6.03 -0.06
C ILE A 36 -14.91 4.86 0.54
N VAL A 37 -15.18 4.91 1.84
CA VAL A 37 -15.84 3.82 2.56
C VAL A 37 -17.35 3.89 2.32
N PRO A 38 -17.97 2.86 1.70
CA PRO A 38 -19.41 2.82 1.56
C PRO A 38 -20.12 2.77 2.92
N PRO A 39 -21.35 3.30 3.04
CA PRO A 39 -22.14 3.12 4.25
C PRO A 39 -22.32 1.62 4.55
N LYS A 40 -22.15 1.23 5.82
CA LYS A 40 -22.26 -0.17 6.28
C LYS A 40 -21.24 -1.12 5.64
N TRP A 41 -20.09 -0.61 5.17
CA TRP A 41 -19.00 -1.44 4.67
C TRP A 41 -18.61 -2.51 5.70
N GLN A 42 -18.58 -3.76 5.25
CA GLN A 42 -18.02 -4.87 5.99
C GLN A 42 -16.66 -5.16 5.38
N ALA A 43 -15.59 -4.82 6.10
CA ALA A 43 -14.25 -4.98 5.57
C ALA A 43 -13.89 -6.46 5.49
N PRO A 44 -13.61 -7.00 4.29
CA PRO A 44 -13.16 -8.37 4.16
C PRO A 44 -11.76 -8.51 4.78
N LYS A 45 -11.45 -9.70 5.28
CA LYS A 45 -10.08 -10.03 5.69
C LYS A 45 -9.18 -10.10 4.46
N VAL A 46 -7.95 -9.61 4.61
CA VAL A 46 -6.96 -9.61 3.55
C VAL A 46 -6.45 -11.03 3.35
N ASP A 47 -6.68 -11.58 2.17
CA ASP A 47 -6.17 -12.88 1.74
C ASP A 47 -6.00 -12.94 0.21
N GLU A 48 -5.51 -14.08 -0.29
CA GLU A 48 -5.29 -14.31 -1.72
C GLU A 48 -6.58 -14.20 -2.55
N ALA A 49 -7.75 -14.49 -2.00
CA ALA A 49 -9.01 -14.48 -2.74
C ALA A 49 -9.45 -13.07 -3.15
N LEU A 50 -8.91 -12.03 -2.50
CA LEU A 50 -9.10 -10.65 -2.93
C LEU A 50 -8.34 -10.32 -4.21
N ALA A 51 -7.29 -11.08 -4.55
CA ALA A 51 -6.51 -10.84 -5.75
C ALA A 51 -7.40 -10.94 -7.01
N GLY A 52 -7.29 -9.96 -7.90
CA GLY A 52 -8.13 -9.88 -9.11
C GLY A 52 -9.56 -9.38 -8.88
N THR A 53 -10.01 -9.20 -7.64
CA THR A 53 -11.29 -8.53 -7.31
C THR A 53 -11.12 -7.05 -7.00
N LEU A 54 -9.87 -6.59 -6.84
CA LEU A 54 -9.54 -5.20 -6.55
C LEU A 54 -9.75 -4.33 -7.80
N GLU A 55 -10.75 -3.46 -7.75
CA GLU A 55 -11.10 -2.52 -8.82
C GLU A 55 -10.40 -1.16 -8.68
N GLU A 56 -10.17 -0.68 -7.45
CA GLU A 56 -9.52 0.60 -7.19
C GLU A 56 -7.99 0.49 -7.30
N GLU A 57 -7.34 1.62 -7.56
CA GLU A 57 -5.87 1.71 -7.61
C GLU A 57 -5.25 1.68 -6.20
N ALA A 58 -6.02 2.03 -5.17
CA ALA A 58 -5.51 2.13 -3.81
C ALA A 58 -6.56 1.81 -2.75
N TYR A 59 -6.09 1.24 -1.65
CA TYR A 59 -6.86 0.77 -0.51
C TYR A 59 -6.16 1.12 0.80
N TYR A 60 -6.84 0.89 1.91
CA TYR A 60 -6.24 0.83 3.23
C TYR A 60 -6.28 -0.60 3.77
N LEU A 61 -5.16 -1.04 4.35
CA LEU A 61 -5.07 -2.25 5.16
C LEU A 61 -5.22 -1.85 6.62
N GLY A 62 -6.41 -2.09 7.18
CA GLY A 62 -6.72 -1.83 8.58
C GLY A 62 -6.24 -2.95 9.49
N ALA A 63 -5.63 -2.57 10.62
CA ALA A 63 -5.15 -3.48 11.64
C ALA A 63 -6.02 -3.38 12.92
N PRO A 64 -7.19 -4.03 12.97
CA PRO A 64 -8.13 -3.90 14.10
C PRO A 64 -7.53 -4.36 15.44
N ALA A 65 -6.60 -5.33 15.41
CA ALA A 65 -5.85 -5.76 16.59
C ALA A 65 -4.99 -4.65 17.23
N ALA A 66 -4.70 -3.59 16.49
CA ALA A 66 -3.93 -2.44 16.96
C ALA A 66 -4.80 -1.24 17.38
N GLY A 67 -6.11 -1.32 17.23
CA GLY A 67 -7.05 -0.25 17.58
C GLY A 67 -8.18 -0.06 16.57
N PRO A 68 -9.15 0.82 16.87
CA PRO A 68 -10.32 1.01 16.03
C PRO A 68 -9.99 1.71 14.71
N ILE A 69 -10.59 1.24 13.62
CA ILE A 69 -10.55 1.94 12.32
C ILE A 69 -11.62 3.02 12.34
N THR A 70 -11.20 4.28 12.28
CA THR A 70 -12.09 5.44 12.36
C THR A 70 -12.30 6.05 10.99
N VAL A 71 -13.56 6.33 10.66
CA VAL A 71 -13.95 7.05 9.45
C VAL A 71 -14.61 8.37 9.81
N ASP A 72 -14.46 9.38 8.95
CA ASP A 72 -15.16 10.66 9.07
C ASP A 72 -15.70 11.10 7.71
N LYS A 73 -16.69 12.01 7.74
CA LYS A 73 -17.23 12.62 6.54
C LYS A 73 -16.25 13.62 5.96
N VAL A 74 -16.02 13.51 4.66
CA VAL A 74 -15.28 14.50 3.89
C VAL A 74 -16.01 15.84 3.93
N LYS A 75 -15.31 16.89 4.37
CA LYS A 75 -15.92 18.22 4.60
C LYS A 75 -16.01 19.08 3.33
N ARG A 76 -15.13 18.86 2.34
CA ARG A 76 -14.96 19.70 1.14
C ARG A 76 -14.50 18.87 -0.07
N GLY A 77 -14.69 19.40 -1.28
CA GLY A 77 -14.23 18.76 -2.53
C GLY A 77 -15.27 17.84 -3.17
N PRO A 78 -14.89 17.13 -4.25
CA PRO A 78 -15.80 16.27 -5.02
C PRO A 78 -16.39 15.12 -4.20
N ASP A 79 -15.69 14.69 -3.16
CA ASP A 79 -16.11 13.60 -2.27
C ASP A 79 -16.87 14.06 -1.02
N LYS A 80 -17.30 15.32 -0.95
CA LYS A 80 -18.00 15.88 0.21
C LYS A 80 -19.18 15.01 0.65
N GLY A 81 -19.23 14.69 1.94
CA GLY A 81 -20.29 13.89 2.56
C GLY A 81 -20.05 12.38 2.52
N LYS A 82 -19.10 11.90 1.72
CA LYS A 82 -18.66 10.50 1.73
C LYS A 82 -17.78 10.23 2.96
N LEU A 83 -17.64 8.95 3.34
CA LEU A 83 -16.80 8.53 4.46
C LEU A 83 -15.39 8.20 3.97
N MET A 84 -14.39 8.64 4.73
CA MET A 84 -12.98 8.30 4.51
C MET A 84 -12.33 7.91 5.82
N ILE A 85 -11.31 7.07 5.74
CA ILE A 85 -10.49 6.69 6.89
C ILE A 85 -9.70 7.90 7.40
N LEU A 86 -9.66 8.07 8.73
CA LEU A 86 -8.78 9.02 9.39
C LEU A 86 -7.44 8.36 9.70
N GLU A 87 -6.49 8.50 8.78
CA GLU A 87 -5.17 7.85 8.81
C GLU A 87 -4.35 8.15 10.08
N VAL A 88 -4.43 9.38 10.57
CA VAL A 88 -3.69 9.83 11.76
C VAL A 88 -4.06 9.03 13.00
N VAL A 89 -5.35 8.76 13.20
CA VAL A 89 -5.85 8.05 14.41
C VAL A 89 -6.04 6.56 14.20
N SER A 90 -6.31 6.10 12.97
CA SER A 90 -6.63 4.70 12.67
C SER A 90 -5.36 3.89 12.37
N PRO A 91 -5.17 2.68 12.92
CA PRO A 91 -4.03 1.84 12.58
C PRO A 91 -4.19 1.25 11.17
N VAL A 92 -3.88 2.05 10.16
CA VAL A 92 -4.05 1.71 8.73
C VAL A 92 -2.75 1.89 7.96
N ILE A 93 -2.55 1.02 6.99
CA ILE A 93 -1.46 1.10 6.01
C ILE A 93 -2.11 1.43 4.67
N PHE A 94 -1.76 2.56 4.08
CA PHE A 94 -2.17 2.88 2.72
C PHE A 94 -1.45 1.95 1.74
N PHE A 95 -2.20 1.31 0.87
CA PHE A 95 -1.74 0.36 -0.14
C PHE A 95 -2.18 0.84 -1.52
N GLU A 96 -1.24 1.40 -2.26
CA GLU A 96 -1.39 1.71 -3.68
C GLU A 96 -0.80 0.58 -4.50
N ARG A 97 -1.60 0.05 -5.42
CA ARG A 97 -1.29 -1.14 -6.20
C ARG A 97 -0.30 -0.80 -7.32
N SER A 98 0.44 -1.80 -7.77
CA SER A 98 1.11 -1.70 -9.06
C SER A 98 0.08 -1.89 -10.17
N LEU A 99 0.08 -1.02 -11.17
CA LEU A 99 -0.90 -1.05 -12.25
C LEU A 99 -0.22 -1.53 -13.53
N TYR A 100 -0.62 -2.72 -13.98
CA TYR A 100 -0.15 -3.29 -15.23
C TYR A 100 -1.04 -2.85 -16.39
N ASP A 101 -0.44 -2.19 -17.36
CA ASP A 101 -1.04 -1.82 -18.63
C ASP A 101 -0.43 -2.70 -19.73
N ALA A 102 -1.23 -3.65 -20.23
CA ALA A 102 -0.79 -4.59 -21.25
C ALA A 102 -0.65 -3.93 -22.63
N ASP A 103 -1.44 -2.89 -22.93
CA ASP A 103 -1.45 -2.20 -24.22
C ASP A 103 -0.22 -1.28 -24.33
N GLU A 104 0.07 -0.53 -23.27
CA GLU A 104 1.27 0.32 -23.20
C GLU A 104 2.54 -0.48 -22.89
N LYS A 105 2.42 -1.76 -22.51
CA LYS A 105 3.51 -2.58 -21.95
C LYS A 105 4.23 -1.86 -20.80
N VAL A 106 3.45 -1.30 -19.88
CA VAL A 106 3.96 -0.55 -18.73
C VAL A 106 3.45 -1.19 -17.44
N LEU A 107 4.34 -1.36 -16.46
CA LEU A 107 3.98 -1.64 -15.08
C LEU A 107 4.30 -0.42 -14.23
N ARG A 108 3.29 0.24 -13.68
CA ARG A 108 3.45 1.40 -12.78
C ARG A 108 3.70 0.92 -11.36
N SER A 109 4.60 1.58 -10.64
CA SER A 109 4.96 1.22 -9.27
C SER A 109 3.77 1.38 -8.32
N GLY A 110 3.65 0.46 -7.36
CA GLY A 110 2.82 0.66 -6.19
C GLY A 110 3.60 1.23 -5.02
N GLN A 111 2.89 1.54 -3.93
CA GLN A 111 3.50 1.95 -2.68
C GLN A 111 2.68 1.57 -1.46
N LEU A 112 3.38 1.31 -0.36
CA LEU A 112 2.81 1.15 0.97
C LEU A 112 3.33 2.25 1.87
N TRP A 113 2.45 2.86 2.64
CA TRP A 113 2.91 3.74 3.72
C TRP A 113 1.96 3.78 4.91
N ALA A 114 2.51 4.13 6.07
CA ALA A 114 1.74 4.31 7.29
C ALA A 114 2.30 5.43 8.17
N GLU A 115 1.41 6.18 8.81
CA GLU A 115 1.79 7.15 9.84
C GLU A 115 2.04 6.41 11.17
N LEU A 116 3.28 6.07 11.53
CA LEU A 116 3.56 5.32 12.76
C LEU A 116 3.66 6.21 14.01
N HIS A 117 4.09 7.47 13.85
CA HIS A 117 4.32 8.39 14.96
C HIS A 117 3.71 9.77 14.71
N VAL A 118 2.63 10.10 15.39
CA VAL A 118 2.03 11.44 15.34
C VAL A 118 2.74 12.34 16.35
N SER A 119 3.63 13.21 15.85
CA SER A 119 4.20 14.30 16.66
C SER A 119 3.39 15.57 16.44
N GLY A 120 2.59 15.96 17.44
CA GLY A 120 1.88 17.25 17.45
C GLY A 120 2.58 18.27 18.34
N ASP A 121 2.47 19.55 17.96
CA ASP A 121 3.07 20.72 18.65
C ASP A 121 2.38 21.08 19.99
N THR A 122 1.32 20.37 20.37
CA THR A 122 0.53 20.65 21.58
C THR A 122 0.22 19.35 22.34
N GLN A 123 1.04 19.08 23.36
CA GLN A 123 0.82 18.28 24.58
C GLN A 123 0.12 16.89 24.56
N ARG A 124 -0.26 16.30 23.42
CA ARG A 124 -0.68 14.88 23.37
C ARG A 124 -0.01 14.14 22.22
N ARG A 125 1.10 13.46 22.50
CA ARG A 125 1.66 12.44 21.60
C ARG A 125 0.67 11.29 21.54
N VAL A 126 -0.12 11.20 20.46
CA VAL A 126 -0.90 10.00 20.17
C VAL A 126 0.03 9.07 19.39
N GLN A 127 0.74 8.21 20.10
CA GLN A 127 1.44 7.11 19.47
C GLN A 127 0.42 6.04 19.11
N LYS A 128 0.50 5.49 17.89
CA LYS A 128 -0.24 4.27 17.58
C LYS A 128 0.28 3.15 18.47
N ALA A 129 -0.56 2.14 18.71
CA ALA A 129 -0.19 1.04 19.59
C ALA A 129 1.09 0.35 19.07
N PRO A 130 2.06 -0.05 19.93
CA PRO A 130 3.31 -0.67 19.50
C PRO A 130 3.14 -1.93 18.63
N ILE A 131 2.01 -2.62 18.77
CA ILE A 131 1.65 -3.76 17.91
C ILE A 131 1.50 -3.36 16.44
N PHE A 132 1.08 -2.12 16.15
CA PHE A 132 0.94 -1.63 14.78
C PHE A 132 2.28 -1.52 14.06
N GLU A 133 3.34 -1.10 14.76
CA GLU A 133 4.69 -1.06 14.18
C GLU A 133 5.17 -2.47 13.80
N ARG A 134 4.85 -3.49 14.62
CA ARG A 134 5.15 -4.90 14.31
C ARG A 134 4.36 -5.39 13.10
N ILE A 135 3.09 -5.00 12.99
CA ILE A 135 2.25 -5.33 11.83
C ILE A 135 2.82 -4.69 10.56
N PHE A 136 3.15 -3.39 10.60
CA PHE A 136 3.77 -2.70 9.47
C PHE A 136 5.10 -3.37 9.06
N LYS A 137 5.92 -3.78 10.03
CA LYS A 137 7.12 -4.55 9.75
C LYS A 137 6.82 -5.91 9.10
N GLY A 138 5.79 -6.61 9.54
CA GLY A 138 5.33 -7.85 8.91
C GLY A 138 4.92 -7.65 7.44
N VAL A 139 4.22 -6.54 7.15
CA VAL A 139 3.90 -6.13 5.77
C VAL A 139 5.17 -5.82 4.97
N GLN A 140 6.11 -5.09 5.55
CA GLN A 140 7.40 -4.79 4.93
C GLN A 140 8.20 -6.05 4.61
N ASP A 141 8.24 -7.01 5.53
CA ASP A 141 8.93 -8.29 5.38
C ASP A 141 8.26 -9.13 4.27
N ALA A 142 6.93 -9.12 4.17
CA ALA A 142 6.20 -9.80 3.10
C ALA A 142 6.59 -9.30 1.70
N VAL A 143 6.76 -7.99 1.52
CA VAL A 143 7.21 -7.39 0.25
C VAL A 143 8.70 -7.66 0.02
N SER A 144 9.54 -7.37 1.01
CA SER A 144 11.00 -7.31 0.82
C SER A 144 11.67 -8.66 0.70
N ARG A 145 11.13 -9.73 1.31
CA ARG A 145 11.76 -11.06 1.33
C ARG A 145 11.94 -11.71 -0.04
N ARG A 146 11.10 -11.35 -1.02
CA ARG A 146 11.14 -11.89 -2.41
C ARG A 146 11.66 -10.88 -3.42
N ALA A 147 11.85 -9.63 -3.02
CA ALA A 147 12.13 -8.55 -3.93
C ALA A 147 13.63 -8.38 -4.21
N ARG A 148 13.94 -7.98 -5.44
CA ARG A 148 15.24 -7.41 -5.81
C ARG A 148 15.20 -5.90 -5.62
N LYS A 149 16.36 -5.30 -5.37
CA LYS A 149 16.48 -3.83 -5.38
C LYS A 149 16.44 -3.31 -6.82
N SER A 150 16.09 -2.04 -7.00
CA SER A 150 16.09 -1.36 -8.30
C SER A 150 17.31 -0.46 -8.53
N GLN A 151 17.48 -0.04 -9.78
CA GLN A 151 18.26 1.12 -10.22
C GLN A 151 17.33 2.09 -10.97
N PRO A 152 17.17 3.36 -10.53
CA PRO A 152 17.75 3.97 -9.33
C PRO A 152 17.27 3.27 -8.04
N VAL A 153 18.05 3.39 -6.96
CA VAL A 153 17.71 2.80 -5.65
C VAL A 153 16.45 3.45 -5.11
N GLY A 154 15.52 2.65 -4.63
CA GLY A 154 14.29 3.15 -4.00
C GLY A 154 13.07 2.28 -4.20
N TYR A 155 13.14 1.29 -5.10
CA TYR A 155 12.05 0.36 -5.38
C TYR A 155 12.47 -1.08 -5.11
N LEU A 156 11.47 -1.86 -4.71
CA LEU A 156 11.51 -3.31 -4.59
C LEU A 156 10.83 -3.93 -5.83
N VAL A 157 11.57 -4.70 -6.62
CA VAL A 157 11.02 -5.38 -7.80
C VAL A 157 10.76 -6.84 -7.45
N LEU A 158 9.49 -7.25 -7.45
CA LEU A 158 9.09 -8.62 -7.12
C LEU A 158 9.27 -9.58 -8.32
N PRO A 159 9.26 -10.91 -8.09
CA PRO A 159 9.61 -11.90 -9.12
C PRO A 159 8.80 -11.81 -10.42
N ASP A 160 7.48 -11.66 -10.35
CA ASP A 160 6.64 -11.56 -11.56
C ASP A 160 6.87 -10.22 -12.28
N ALA A 161 7.00 -9.11 -11.54
CA ALA A 161 7.40 -7.83 -12.11
C ALA A 161 8.77 -7.91 -12.83
N SER A 162 9.73 -8.66 -12.28
CA SER A 162 11.04 -8.89 -12.91
C SER A 162 10.92 -9.74 -14.18
N LYS A 163 10.00 -10.70 -14.23
CA LYS A 163 9.72 -11.53 -15.40
C LYS A 163 9.08 -10.70 -16.51
N LEU A 164 8.07 -9.88 -16.19
CA LEU A 164 7.45 -8.93 -17.11
C LEU A 164 8.49 -7.97 -17.70
N TYR A 165 9.40 -7.46 -16.87
CA TYR A 165 10.51 -6.63 -17.36
C TYR A 165 11.38 -7.37 -18.39
N GLY A 166 11.72 -8.63 -18.14
CA GLY A 166 12.45 -9.47 -19.10
C GLY A 166 11.69 -9.73 -20.41
N GLN A 167 10.36 -9.59 -20.41
CA GLN A 167 9.50 -9.71 -21.59
C GLN A 167 9.30 -8.37 -22.34
N GLY A 168 9.98 -7.31 -21.90
CA GLY A 168 9.93 -5.99 -22.52
C GLY A 168 8.88 -5.04 -21.95
N VAL A 169 8.30 -5.34 -20.77
CA VAL A 169 7.46 -4.40 -20.03
C VAL A 169 8.33 -3.34 -19.35
N GLU A 170 8.01 -2.07 -19.50
CA GLU A 170 8.70 -0.98 -18.81
C GLU A 170 8.20 -0.82 -17.38
N LEU A 171 9.10 -0.78 -16.40
CA LEU A 171 8.77 -0.42 -15.02
C LEU A 171 8.84 1.10 -14.89
N ARG A 172 7.75 1.74 -14.46
CA ARG A 172 7.67 3.21 -14.32
C ARG A 172 7.18 3.64 -12.95
N GLU A 173 7.72 4.74 -12.44
CA GLU A 173 7.15 5.38 -11.25
C GLU A 173 5.66 5.71 -11.46
N ALA A 174 4.87 5.65 -10.39
CA ALA A 174 3.47 6.06 -10.41
C ALA A 174 3.32 7.51 -10.90
N GLY A 175 2.27 7.77 -11.68
CA GLY A 175 2.00 9.08 -12.28
C GLY A 175 2.28 9.16 -13.79
N ARG A 176 1.73 10.20 -14.43
CA ARG A 176 1.61 10.31 -15.90
C ARG A 176 2.94 10.38 -16.65
N LYS A 177 4.02 10.82 -16.00
CA LYS A 177 5.38 10.95 -16.57
C LYS A 177 6.45 10.32 -15.67
N GLY A 178 6.10 9.25 -14.94
CA GLY A 178 7.04 8.58 -14.04
C GLY A 178 8.32 8.13 -14.76
N GLU A 179 9.45 8.25 -14.06
CA GLU A 179 10.75 7.82 -14.57
C GLU A 179 10.81 6.30 -14.75
N VAL A 180 11.63 5.84 -15.70
CA VAL A 180 11.86 4.41 -15.92
C VAL A 180 12.75 3.85 -14.83
N VAL A 181 12.29 2.78 -14.20
CA VAL A 181 13.02 2.02 -13.19
C VAL A 181 13.50 0.71 -13.79
N ARG A 182 14.68 0.24 -13.37
CA ARG A 182 15.22 -1.05 -13.80
C ARG A 182 15.48 -1.93 -12.59
N PRO A 183 15.30 -3.26 -12.66
CA PRO A 183 15.82 -4.16 -11.65
C PRO A 183 17.34 -4.02 -11.55
N PHE A 184 17.89 -4.08 -10.34
CA PHE A 184 19.34 -4.16 -10.16
C PHE A 184 19.85 -5.50 -10.71
N ARG A 185 21.02 -5.50 -11.36
CA ARG A 185 21.64 -6.70 -11.92
C ARG A 185 22.01 -7.71 -10.83
#